data_AF-A0A090WSE4-F1
#
_entry.id   AF-A0A090WSE4-F1
#
_cell.length_a   1.000
_cell.length_b   1.000
_cell.length_c   1.000
_cell.angle_alpha   90.00
_cell.angle_beta   90.00
_cell.angle_gamma   90.00
#
_symmetry.space_group_name_H-M   'P 1'
#
loop_
_entity.id
_entity.type
_entity.pdbx_description
1 polymer ?
#
loop_
_entity_poly.entity_id
_entity_poly.type
_entity_poly.pdbx_seq_one_letter_code
_entity_poly.pdbx_strand_id
1 'polypeptide(L)'
;MKDIVFECKPVEELLKDIYLFLVDVYKGGAIKGASYSFFNDFDKLTYGKQKGDVYEYAAGQFRNIFESICPKQYQILKEDSHGIVRLESVFQSLKNRQDMAVFDLEKERNLVIQFLTGNRTYFNRELFETNNTVVDIVNFEGHLKTLLALNNEYGFEKETYFSPKSGVDLLYVAFEGKMEIDVLRFIDVCINEIRDKHHSYLVALFFSLKSLHKLHVVEKVFREEIANHYKIRKLGVLKVSDSSNKEYVKRLEYYTKKWEVFSKSEGV
;
A
#
# COMPACT_ATOMS: atom_id res chain seq x y z
N MET A 1 -49.19 1.88 -13.14
CA MET A 1 -48.05 1.24 -12.45
C MET A 1 -46.92 2.25 -12.45
N LYS A 2 -46.40 2.63 -11.29
CA LYS A 2 -45.12 3.36 -11.23
C LYS A 2 -44.03 2.30 -11.38
N ASP A 3 -43.30 2.33 -12.48
CA ASP A 3 -42.11 1.51 -12.64
C ASP A 3 -41.12 1.90 -11.54
N ILE A 4 -40.92 0.99 -10.59
CA ILE A 4 -39.85 1.11 -9.60
C ILE A 4 -38.56 0.79 -10.37
N VAL A 5 -37.92 1.83 -10.90
CA VAL A 5 -36.57 1.72 -11.44
C VAL A 5 -35.66 1.53 -10.24
N PHE A 6 -35.28 0.27 -9.96
CA PHE A 6 -34.19 0.00 -9.04
C PHE A 6 -32.91 0.49 -9.70
N GLU A 7 -32.36 1.61 -9.21
CA GLU A 7 -30.99 2.03 -9.53
C GLU A 7 -30.03 1.01 -8.92
N CYS A 8 -29.69 -0.01 -9.72
CA CYS A 8 -28.70 -1.00 -9.35
C CYS A 8 -27.31 -0.39 -9.61
N LYS A 9 -26.71 0.16 -8.55
CA LYS A 9 -25.35 0.71 -8.59
C LYS A 9 -24.32 -0.39 -8.33
N PRO A 10 -23.22 -0.46 -9.10
CA PRO A 10 -22.09 -1.32 -8.77
C PRO A 10 -21.58 -1.06 -7.35
N VAL A 11 -21.30 -2.13 -6.61
CA VAL A 11 -20.60 -2.02 -5.31
C VAL A 11 -19.12 -1.64 -5.53
N GLU A 12 -18.51 -0.99 -4.55
CA GLU A 12 -17.15 -0.46 -4.64
C GLU A 12 -16.11 -1.55 -4.96
N GLU A 13 -16.27 -2.75 -4.42
CA GLU A 13 -15.37 -3.88 -4.69
C GLU A 13 -15.36 -4.25 -6.18
N LEU A 14 -16.53 -4.24 -6.83
CA LEU A 14 -16.62 -4.51 -8.27
C LEU A 14 -15.93 -3.43 -9.09
N LEU A 15 -16.07 -2.15 -8.71
CA LEU A 15 -15.40 -1.05 -9.40
C LEU A 15 -13.88 -1.15 -9.26
N LYS A 16 -13.37 -1.54 -8.08
CA LYS A 16 -11.95 -1.82 -7.85
C LYS A 16 -11.46 -2.98 -8.71
N ASP A 17 -12.23 -4.06 -8.83
CA ASP A 17 -11.88 -5.19 -9.69
C ASP A 17 -11.81 -4.78 -11.17
N ILE A 18 -12.75 -3.96 -11.63
CA ILE A 18 -12.73 -3.41 -13.00
C ILE A 18 -11.50 -2.54 -13.21
N TYR A 19 -11.20 -1.64 -12.27
CA TYR A 19 -10.02 -0.79 -12.32
C TYR A 19 -8.74 -1.62 -12.45
N LEU A 20 -8.54 -2.58 -11.54
CA LEU A 20 -7.37 -3.46 -11.55
C LEU A 20 -7.27 -4.28 -12.84
N PHE A 21 -8.40 -4.72 -13.38
CA PHE A 21 -8.45 -5.42 -14.66
C PHE A 21 -8.03 -4.51 -15.82
N LEU A 22 -8.53 -3.27 -15.90
CA LEU A 22 -8.09 -2.30 -16.92
C LEU A 22 -6.58 -2.06 -16.83
N VAL A 23 -6.06 -1.87 -15.62
CA VAL A 23 -4.62 -1.71 -15.41
C VAL A 23 -3.85 -2.93 -15.91
N ASP A 24 -4.31 -4.15 -15.62
CA ASP A 24 -3.63 -5.38 -16.06
C ASP A 24 -3.65 -5.54 -17.58
N VAL A 25 -4.81 -5.31 -18.22
CA VAL A 25 -4.99 -5.39 -19.68
C VAL A 25 -4.02 -4.46 -20.42
N TYR A 26 -3.91 -3.20 -19.97
CA TYR A 26 -3.09 -2.19 -20.64
C TYR A 26 -1.65 -2.08 -20.07
N LYS A 27 -1.30 -2.89 -19.07
CA LYS A 27 0.00 -2.88 -18.39
C LYS A 27 1.19 -3.02 -19.34
N GLY A 28 1.10 -3.98 -20.27
CA GLY A 28 2.20 -4.35 -21.16
C GLY A 28 2.49 -3.29 -22.22
N GLY A 29 1.44 -2.68 -22.76
CA GLY A 29 1.51 -1.72 -23.86
C GLY A 29 1.60 -0.28 -23.36
N ALA A 30 0.45 0.36 -23.18
CA ALA A 30 0.36 1.80 -22.92
C ALA A 30 1.05 2.22 -21.60
N ILE A 31 0.78 1.53 -20.49
CA ILE A 31 1.30 1.92 -19.16
C ILE A 31 2.83 1.80 -19.10
N LYS A 32 3.38 0.63 -19.48
CA LYS A 32 4.84 0.45 -19.54
C LYS A 32 5.48 1.33 -20.60
N GLY A 33 4.84 1.48 -21.77
CA GLY A 33 5.33 2.28 -22.88
C GLY A 33 5.51 3.75 -22.51
N ALA A 34 4.55 4.35 -21.82
CA ALA A 34 4.64 5.74 -21.36
C ALA A 34 5.85 5.96 -20.44
N SER A 35 6.03 5.10 -19.44
CA SER A 35 7.16 5.17 -18.52
C SER A 35 8.50 4.92 -19.22
N TYR A 36 8.58 3.94 -20.12
CA TYR A 36 9.80 3.66 -20.89
C TYR A 36 10.18 4.84 -21.79
N SER A 37 9.21 5.42 -22.49
CA SER A 37 9.45 6.58 -23.36
C SER A 37 10.00 7.76 -22.56
N PHE A 38 9.41 8.02 -21.39
CA PHE A 38 9.89 9.07 -20.50
C PHE A 38 11.36 8.86 -20.11
N PHE A 39 11.72 7.67 -19.61
CA PHE A 39 13.09 7.43 -19.14
C PHE A 39 14.11 7.43 -20.28
N ASN A 40 13.73 6.95 -21.47
CA ASN A 40 14.60 7.05 -22.64
C ASN A 40 14.94 8.50 -23.00
N ASP A 41 13.96 9.40 -22.92
CA ASP A 41 14.19 10.81 -23.22
C ASP A 41 14.88 11.54 -22.07
N PHE A 42 14.53 11.18 -20.82
CA PHE A 42 15.21 11.65 -19.62
C PHE A 42 16.71 11.32 -19.66
N ASP A 43 17.08 10.08 -19.98
CA ASP A 43 18.47 9.63 -20.05
C ASP A 43 19.25 10.41 -21.12
N LYS A 44 18.67 10.60 -22.32
CA LYS A 44 19.31 11.42 -23.38
C LYS A 44 19.54 12.86 -22.93
N LEU A 45 18.60 13.43 -22.18
CA LEU A 45 18.65 14.83 -21.74
C LEU A 45 19.55 15.03 -20.50
N THR A 46 19.84 13.97 -19.76
CA THR A 46 20.66 14.02 -18.54
C THR A 46 22.04 13.42 -18.69
N TYR A 47 22.30 12.69 -19.79
CA TYR A 47 23.60 12.09 -20.09
C TYR A 47 24.74 13.11 -20.01
N GLY A 48 25.75 12.80 -19.20
CA GLY A 48 26.94 13.64 -19.03
C GLY A 48 26.74 14.88 -18.14
N LYS A 49 25.55 15.12 -17.59
CA LYS A 49 25.31 16.21 -16.63
C LYS A 49 25.84 15.88 -15.23
N GLN A 50 26.09 16.91 -14.43
CA GLN A 50 26.45 16.73 -13.03
C GLN A 50 25.25 16.23 -12.21
N LYS A 51 25.50 15.48 -11.14
CA LYS A 51 24.44 14.90 -10.31
C LYS A 51 23.44 15.93 -9.78
N GLY A 52 23.90 17.14 -9.42
CA GLY A 52 23.02 18.22 -8.97
C GLY A 52 22.05 18.67 -10.06
N ASP A 53 22.55 18.90 -11.27
CA ASP A 53 21.73 19.30 -12.42
C ASP A 53 20.70 18.22 -12.79
N VAL A 54 21.09 16.94 -12.68
CA VAL A 54 20.18 15.82 -12.92
C VAL A 54 19.09 15.77 -11.85
N TYR A 55 19.43 15.97 -10.57
CA TYR A 55 18.47 16.03 -9.48
C TYR A 55 17.47 17.17 -9.68
N GLU A 56 17.93 18.38 -10.01
CA GLU A 56 17.03 19.53 -10.27
C GLU A 56 16.12 19.29 -11.46
N TYR A 57 16.66 18.70 -12.54
CA TYR A 57 15.87 18.33 -13.71
C TYR A 57 14.81 17.26 -13.36
N ALA A 58 15.19 16.24 -12.60
CA ALA A 58 14.28 15.21 -12.11
C ALA A 58 13.18 15.79 -11.22
N ALA A 59 13.51 16.70 -10.30
CA ALA A 59 12.53 17.38 -9.45
C ALA A 59 11.55 18.24 -10.28
N GLY A 60 12.04 18.90 -11.34
CA GLY A 60 11.21 19.65 -12.28
C GLY A 60 10.24 18.74 -13.04
N GLN A 61 10.72 17.62 -13.59
CA GLN A 61 9.88 16.64 -14.27
C GLN A 61 8.86 16.00 -13.31
N PHE A 62 9.27 15.67 -12.10
CA PHE A 62 8.40 15.11 -11.07
C PHE A 62 7.22 16.06 -10.78
N ARG A 63 7.49 17.35 -10.58
CA ARG A 63 6.44 18.37 -10.38
C ARG A 63 5.51 18.49 -11.58
N ASN A 64 6.07 18.60 -12.79
CA ASN A 64 5.28 18.77 -14.01
C ASN A 64 4.34 17.58 -14.26
N ILE A 65 4.86 16.35 -14.08
CA ILE A 65 4.05 15.15 -14.22
C ILE A 65 2.95 15.15 -13.15
N PHE A 66 3.29 15.38 -11.87
CA PHE A 66 2.30 15.45 -10.79
C PHE A 66 1.20 16.46 -11.09
N GLU A 67 1.52 17.68 -11.50
CA GLU A 67 0.52 18.71 -11.81
C GLU A 67 -0.37 18.32 -13.01
N SER A 68 0.20 17.62 -14.01
CA SER A 68 -0.57 17.10 -15.14
C SER A 68 -1.53 15.99 -14.75
N ILE A 69 -1.17 15.18 -13.75
CA ILE A 69 -1.96 14.03 -13.30
C ILE A 69 -2.58 14.19 -11.91
N CYS A 70 -2.60 15.36 -11.32
CA CYS A 70 -3.28 15.57 -10.05
C CYS A 70 -3.82 16.99 -9.99
N PRO A 71 -4.95 17.26 -10.68
CA PRO A 71 -5.65 18.53 -10.57
C PRO A 71 -5.92 18.91 -9.11
N LYS A 72 -5.99 20.21 -8.81
CA LYS A 72 -6.13 20.76 -7.46
C LYS A 72 -7.27 20.13 -6.65
N GLN A 73 -8.37 19.73 -7.29
CA GLN A 73 -9.52 19.10 -6.61
C GLN A 73 -9.19 17.75 -5.94
N TYR A 74 -8.13 17.08 -6.36
CA TYR A 74 -7.70 15.79 -5.78
C TYR A 74 -6.55 15.96 -4.77
N GLN A 75 -6.00 17.17 -4.66
CA GLN A 75 -4.86 17.44 -3.80
C GLN A 75 -5.28 17.49 -2.34
N ILE A 76 -4.58 16.74 -1.50
CA ILE A 76 -4.75 16.79 -0.04
C ILE A 76 -3.92 17.97 0.48
N LEU A 77 -4.63 18.96 1.01
CA LEU A 77 -4.05 20.18 1.52
C LEU A 77 -4.18 20.23 3.05
N LYS A 78 -3.18 20.82 3.68
CA LYS A 78 -3.12 21.01 5.13
C LYS A 78 -2.69 22.41 5.47
N GLU A 79 -3.32 22.95 6.50
CA GLU A 79 -2.97 24.24 7.08
C GLU A 79 -1.79 24.06 8.03
N ASP A 80 -0.74 24.86 7.83
CA ASP A 80 0.41 24.89 8.74
C ASP A 80 0.11 25.72 10.01
N SER A 81 1.04 25.74 10.96
CA SER A 81 0.89 26.46 12.24
C SER A 81 0.69 27.98 12.10
N HIS A 82 0.88 28.53 10.90
CA HIS A 82 0.72 29.96 10.60
C HIS A 82 -0.54 30.23 9.76
N GLY A 83 -1.40 29.23 9.55
CA GLY A 83 -2.62 29.37 8.77
C GLY A 83 -2.43 29.26 7.26
N ILE A 84 -1.25 28.84 6.78
CA ILE A 84 -0.96 28.74 5.35
C ILE A 84 -1.31 27.33 4.87
N VAL A 85 -2.21 27.25 3.90
CA VAL A 85 -2.61 25.99 3.26
C VAL A 85 -1.53 25.55 2.27
N ARG A 86 -0.98 24.35 2.46
CA ARG A 86 0.04 23.74 1.60
C ARG A 86 -0.34 22.31 1.24
N LEU A 87 0.26 21.79 0.17
CA LEU A 87 0.15 20.37 -0.17
C LEU A 87 0.73 19.53 0.99
N GLU A 88 -0.06 18.58 1.51
CA GLU A 88 0.39 17.69 2.58
C GLU A 88 1.34 16.60 2.05
N SER A 89 0.93 15.94 0.96
CA SER A 89 1.69 14.85 0.35
C SER A 89 1.29 14.69 -1.13
N VAL A 90 2.28 14.54 -2.01
CA VAL A 90 2.09 14.22 -3.43
C VAL A 90 1.45 12.84 -3.57
N PHE A 91 2.01 11.84 -2.90
CA PHE A 91 1.54 10.46 -3.06
C PHE A 91 0.18 10.20 -2.40
N GLN A 92 -0.14 10.90 -1.30
CA GLN A 92 -1.50 10.87 -0.75
C GLN A 92 -2.52 11.46 -1.73
N SER A 93 -2.18 12.57 -2.37
CA SER A 93 -3.03 13.23 -3.38
C SER A 93 -3.23 12.37 -4.61
N LEU A 94 -2.18 11.71 -5.08
CA LEU A 94 -2.26 10.72 -6.16
C LEU A 94 -3.13 9.53 -5.77
N LYS A 95 -3.04 9.07 -4.51
CA LYS A 95 -3.86 7.95 -4.03
C LYS A 95 -5.33 8.34 -3.97
N ASN A 96 -5.63 9.54 -3.47
CA ASN A 96 -6.97 10.11 -3.50
C ASN A 96 -7.51 10.22 -4.94
N ARG A 97 -6.71 10.71 -5.90
CA ARG A 97 -7.10 10.72 -7.32
C ARG A 97 -7.40 9.31 -7.83
N GLN A 98 -6.55 8.33 -7.54
CA GLN A 98 -6.74 6.94 -7.97
C GLN A 98 -8.08 6.39 -7.45
N ASP A 99 -8.37 6.63 -6.17
CA ASP A 99 -9.61 6.19 -5.55
C ASP A 99 -10.83 6.89 -6.19
N MET A 100 -10.73 8.17 -6.55
CA MET A 100 -11.79 8.87 -7.29
C MET A 100 -12.01 8.32 -8.70
N ALA A 101 -10.93 7.91 -9.40
CA ALA A 101 -11.04 7.27 -10.71
C ALA A 101 -11.78 5.91 -10.64
N VAL A 102 -11.67 5.19 -9.53
CA VAL A 102 -12.47 3.99 -9.28
C VAL A 102 -13.96 4.33 -9.20
N PHE A 103 -14.33 5.41 -8.51
CA PHE A 103 -15.74 5.83 -8.42
C PHE A 103 -16.28 6.34 -9.77
N ASP A 104 -15.44 6.95 -10.61
CA ASP A 104 -15.87 7.42 -11.94
C ASP A 104 -16.27 6.26 -12.87
N LEU A 105 -15.78 5.03 -12.64
CA LEU A 105 -16.23 3.83 -13.36
C LEU A 105 -17.71 3.50 -13.13
N GLU A 106 -18.35 4.00 -12.07
CA GLU A 106 -19.80 3.85 -11.86
C GLU A 106 -20.60 4.42 -13.03
N LYS A 107 -20.08 5.48 -13.67
CA LYS A 107 -20.73 6.16 -14.81
C LYS A 107 -20.57 5.38 -16.11
N GLU A 108 -19.65 4.41 -16.16
CA GLU A 108 -19.29 3.66 -17.36
C GLU A 108 -20.05 2.33 -17.47
N ARG A 109 -21.38 2.41 -17.57
CA ARG A 109 -22.27 1.23 -17.56
C ARG A 109 -21.85 0.15 -18.56
N ASN A 110 -21.41 0.53 -19.76
CA ASN A 110 -20.99 -0.45 -20.76
C ASN A 110 -19.70 -1.17 -20.37
N LEU A 111 -18.71 -0.47 -19.78
CA LEU A 111 -17.49 -1.13 -19.27
C LEU A 111 -17.84 -2.17 -18.21
N VAL A 112 -18.73 -1.82 -17.28
CA VAL A 112 -19.19 -2.73 -16.23
C VAL A 112 -19.83 -3.98 -16.82
N ILE A 113 -20.75 -3.83 -17.79
CA ILE A 113 -21.43 -4.97 -18.44
C ILE A 113 -20.42 -5.86 -19.18
N GLN A 114 -19.48 -5.28 -19.93
CA GLN A 114 -18.50 -6.05 -20.69
C GLN A 114 -17.54 -6.81 -19.78
N PHE A 115 -17.18 -6.22 -18.62
CA PHE A 115 -16.41 -6.90 -17.59
C PHE A 115 -17.16 -8.08 -16.99
N LEU A 116 -18.42 -7.87 -16.57
CA LEU A 116 -19.25 -8.91 -15.94
C LEU A 116 -19.58 -10.07 -16.89
N THR A 117 -19.72 -9.80 -18.18
CA THR A 117 -19.92 -10.84 -19.21
C THR A 117 -18.63 -11.54 -19.61
N GLY A 118 -17.47 -11.11 -19.09
CA GLY A 118 -16.17 -11.70 -19.37
C GLY A 118 -15.67 -11.44 -20.80
N ASN A 119 -16.20 -10.42 -21.47
CA ASN A 119 -15.85 -10.12 -22.86
C ASN A 119 -14.48 -9.43 -22.96
N ARG A 120 -13.41 -10.22 -22.90
CA ARG A 120 -12.03 -9.71 -23.00
C ARG A 120 -11.73 -9.00 -24.32
N THR A 121 -12.40 -9.37 -25.42
CA THR A 121 -12.16 -8.76 -26.74
C THR A 121 -12.63 -7.31 -26.83
N TYR A 122 -13.56 -6.91 -25.95
CA TYR A 122 -14.00 -5.53 -25.82
C TYR A 122 -12.88 -4.60 -25.31
N PHE A 123 -12.01 -5.11 -24.43
CA PHE A 123 -10.92 -4.36 -23.81
C PHE A 123 -9.68 -4.36 -24.69
N ASN A 124 -9.82 -3.73 -25.86
CA ASN A 124 -8.81 -3.68 -26.89
C ASN A 124 -8.24 -2.27 -27.05
N ARG A 125 -7.33 -2.11 -28.02
CA ARG A 125 -6.68 -0.82 -28.29
C ARG A 125 -7.67 0.29 -28.69
N GLU A 126 -8.70 -0.03 -29.46
CA GLU A 126 -9.70 0.95 -29.89
C GLU A 126 -10.48 1.51 -28.70
N LEU A 127 -10.82 0.67 -27.73
CA LEU A 127 -11.45 1.13 -26.49
C LEU A 127 -10.53 2.10 -25.73
N PHE A 128 -9.24 1.75 -25.61
CA PHE A 128 -8.27 2.66 -25.00
C PHE A 128 -8.15 3.97 -25.76
N GLU A 129 -8.24 3.99 -27.09
CA GLU A 129 -8.09 5.22 -27.88
C GLU A 129 -9.35 6.10 -27.89
N THR A 130 -10.52 5.55 -27.51
CA THR A 130 -11.82 6.23 -27.68
C THR A 130 -12.59 6.48 -26.38
N ASN A 131 -12.37 5.69 -25.33
CA ASN A 131 -13.07 5.88 -24.05
C ASN A 131 -12.22 6.76 -23.11
N ASN A 132 -12.70 7.97 -22.84
CA ASN A 132 -11.99 8.95 -22.02
C ASN A 132 -11.66 8.45 -20.61
N THR A 133 -12.54 7.66 -19.98
CA THR A 133 -12.30 7.11 -18.64
C THR A 133 -11.16 6.09 -18.68
N VAL A 134 -11.12 5.22 -19.70
CA VAL A 134 -10.01 4.28 -19.91
C VAL A 134 -8.71 5.01 -20.23
N VAL A 135 -8.75 6.01 -21.11
CA VAL A 135 -7.59 6.88 -21.41
C VAL A 135 -7.04 7.50 -20.13
N ASP A 136 -7.90 8.10 -19.32
CA ASP A 136 -7.50 8.81 -18.10
C ASP A 136 -6.86 7.86 -17.09
N ILE A 137 -7.46 6.69 -16.85
CA ILE A 137 -6.92 5.66 -15.94
C ILE A 137 -5.54 5.18 -16.43
N VAL A 138 -5.44 4.82 -17.71
CA VAL A 138 -4.19 4.28 -18.28
C VAL A 138 -3.07 5.32 -18.28
N ASN A 139 -3.38 6.58 -18.62
CA ASN A 139 -2.42 7.67 -18.57
C ASN A 139 -2.00 8.01 -17.14
N PHE A 140 -2.95 8.02 -16.19
CA PHE A 140 -2.68 8.21 -14.78
C PHE A 140 -1.70 7.15 -14.27
N GLU A 141 -1.96 5.86 -14.52
CA GLU A 141 -1.10 4.76 -14.07
C GLU A 141 0.28 4.77 -14.74
N GLY A 142 0.35 5.13 -16.02
CA GLY A 142 1.62 5.30 -16.73
C GLY A 142 2.50 6.38 -16.08
N HIS A 143 1.92 7.53 -15.79
CA HIS A 143 2.62 8.65 -15.14
C HIS A 143 2.91 8.40 -13.66
N LEU A 144 1.99 7.77 -12.92
CA LEU A 144 2.20 7.35 -11.54
C LEU A 144 3.43 6.45 -11.43
N LYS A 145 3.57 5.49 -12.36
CA LYS A 145 4.75 4.62 -12.42
C LYS A 145 6.05 5.41 -12.60
N THR A 146 6.04 6.44 -13.45
CA THR A 146 7.18 7.33 -13.64
C THR A 146 7.50 8.13 -12.38
N LEU A 147 6.49 8.70 -11.71
CA LEU A 147 6.66 9.42 -10.44
C LEU A 147 7.27 8.52 -9.36
N LEU A 148 6.77 7.29 -9.22
CA LEU A 148 7.31 6.31 -8.28
C LEU A 148 8.77 5.99 -8.58
N ALA A 149 9.12 5.77 -9.85
CA ALA A 149 10.50 5.47 -10.25
C ALA A 149 11.45 6.65 -9.99
N LEU A 150 11.05 7.89 -10.34
CA LEU A 150 11.81 9.10 -10.03
C LEU A 150 11.98 9.27 -8.50
N ASN A 151 10.92 9.07 -7.72
CA ASN A 151 11.01 9.22 -6.27
C ASN A 151 11.88 8.13 -5.62
N ASN A 152 11.87 6.91 -6.14
CA ASN A 152 12.75 5.83 -5.67
C ASN A 152 14.23 6.14 -5.93
N GLU A 153 14.54 6.81 -7.03
CA GLU A 153 15.92 7.15 -7.39
C GLU A 153 16.43 8.39 -6.66
N TYR A 154 15.60 9.43 -6.52
CA TYR A 154 16.01 10.74 -6.01
C TYR A 154 15.49 11.09 -4.61
N GLY A 155 14.51 10.36 -4.08
CA GLY A 155 14.03 10.51 -2.70
C GLY A 155 13.33 11.83 -2.38
N PHE A 156 12.49 12.35 -3.29
CA PHE A 156 11.83 13.65 -3.13
C PHE A 156 10.86 13.71 -1.94
N GLU A 157 10.09 12.65 -1.73
CA GLU A 157 9.13 12.52 -0.64
C GLU A 157 9.13 11.07 -0.11
N LYS A 158 8.78 10.89 1.17
CA LYS A 158 8.52 9.55 1.70
C LYS A 158 7.23 8.98 1.09
N GLU A 159 7.35 7.87 0.38
CA GLU A 159 6.24 7.18 -0.30
C GLU A 159 5.78 5.98 0.53
N THR A 160 4.51 5.95 0.96
CA THR A 160 3.93 4.84 1.75
C THR A 160 2.54 4.40 1.27
N TYR A 161 2.04 4.98 0.18
CA TYR A 161 0.67 4.80 -0.30
C TYR A 161 0.56 3.75 -1.42
N PHE A 162 1.59 3.62 -2.26
CA PHE A 162 1.64 2.75 -3.44
C PHE A 162 2.66 1.63 -3.31
N SER A 163 3.73 1.84 -2.54
CA SER A 163 4.64 0.76 -2.17
C SER A 163 3.85 -0.34 -1.47
N PRO A 164 4.18 -1.63 -1.71
CA PRO A 164 3.67 -2.71 -0.88
C PRO A 164 3.96 -2.34 0.57
N LYS A 165 2.89 -2.09 1.34
CA LYS A 165 3.01 -1.88 2.78
C LYS A 165 3.86 -3.02 3.33
N SER A 166 4.91 -2.69 4.09
CA SER A 166 5.68 -3.73 4.76
C SER A 166 4.72 -4.57 5.62
N GLY A 167 5.07 -5.82 5.94
CA GLY A 167 4.25 -6.64 6.84
C GLY A 167 3.90 -5.87 8.13
N VAL A 168 4.86 -5.09 8.62
CA VAL A 168 4.76 -4.17 9.75
C VAL A 168 3.71 -3.08 9.55
N ASP A 169 3.67 -2.41 8.39
CA ASP A 169 2.69 -1.33 8.13
C ASP A 169 1.26 -1.86 8.03
N LEU A 170 1.08 -3.05 7.47
CA LEU A 170 -0.21 -3.74 7.45
C LEU A 170 -0.65 -4.15 8.86
N LEU A 171 0.28 -4.62 9.71
CA LEU A 171 -0.02 -4.90 11.11
C LEU A 171 -0.34 -3.61 11.88
N TYR A 172 0.37 -2.51 11.63
CA TYR A 172 0.10 -1.22 12.29
C TYR A 172 -1.34 -0.73 12.04
N VAL A 173 -1.79 -0.85 10.78
CA VAL A 173 -3.19 -0.56 10.40
C VAL A 173 -4.15 -1.54 11.06
N ALA A 174 -3.87 -2.84 11.01
CA ALA A 174 -4.70 -3.88 11.61
C ALA A 174 -4.90 -3.69 13.13
N PHE A 175 -3.88 -3.18 13.81
CA PHE A 175 -3.93 -2.87 15.23
C PHE A 175 -4.44 -1.45 15.54
N GLU A 176 -4.93 -0.70 14.55
CA GLU A 176 -5.46 0.67 14.70
C GLU A 176 -4.49 1.62 15.42
N GLY A 177 -3.18 1.45 15.23
CA GLY A 177 -2.16 2.24 15.94
C GLY A 177 -2.07 1.98 17.46
N LYS A 178 -2.71 0.92 17.98
CA LYS A 178 -2.67 0.56 19.42
C LYS A 178 -1.36 -0.08 19.86
N MET A 179 -0.39 -0.23 18.95
CA MET A 179 0.94 -0.78 19.23
C MET A 179 2.02 0.09 18.60
N GLU A 180 3.12 0.27 19.32
CA GLU A 180 4.31 0.98 18.84
C GLU A 180 4.88 0.28 17.59
N ILE A 181 5.36 1.07 16.62
CA ILE A 181 5.88 0.54 15.35
C ILE A 181 7.07 -0.40 15.55
N ASP A 182 7.91 -0.15 16.55
CA ASP A 182 9.08 -1.00 16.85
C ASP A 182 8.68 -2.35 17.42
N VAL A 183 7.58 -2.40 18.19
CA VAL A 183 6.98 -3.65 18.66
C VAL A 183 6.48 -4.47 17.48
N LEU A 184 5.87 -3.82 16.49
CA LEU A 184 5.40 -4.46 15.26
C LEU A 184 6.53 -4.98 14.38
N ARG A 185 7.62 -4.20 14.23
CA ARG A 185 8.85 -4.65 13.54
C ARG A 185 9.42 -5.88 14.21
N PHE A 186 9.50 -5.87 15.54
CA PHE A 186 9.98 -7.01 16.29
C PHE A 186 9.09 -8.25 16.13
N ILE A 187 7.77 -8.09 16.15
CA ILE A 187 6.82 -9.17 15.89
C ILE A 187 7.05 -9.76 14.50
N ASP A 188 7.22 -8.92 13.48
CA ASP A 188 7.46 -9.36 12.10
C ASP A 188 8.77 -10.14 11.95
N VAL A 189 9.86 -9.63 12.52
CA VAL A 189 11.14 -10.36 12.59
C VAL A 189 10.96 -11.71 13.28
N CYS A 190 10.30 -11.74 14.44
CA CYS A 190 10.12 -12.96 15.21
C CYS A 190 9.26 -13.99 14.49
N ILE A 191 8.19 -13.58 13.82
CA ILE A 191 7.28 -14.50 13.14
C ILE A 191 7.90 -15.06 11.86
N ASN A 192 8.64 -14.24 11.10
CA ASN A 192 9.32 -14.67 9.88
C ASN A 192 10.49 -15.64 10.16
N GLU A 193 11.11 -15.59 11.33
CA GLU A 193 12.13 -16.55 11.76
C GLU A 193 11.58 -17.93 12.14
N ILE A 194 10.32 -18.00 12.59
CA ILE A 194 9.69 -19.27 12.98
C ILE A 194 9.21 -19.97 11.70
N ARG A 195 10.13 -20.68 11.03
CA ARG A 195 9.94 -21.38 9.74
C ARG A 195 8.62 -22.18 9.65
N ASP A 196 8.17 -22.78 10.74
CA ASP A 196 6.91 -23.53 10.85
C ASP A 196 5.98 -23.01 11.97
N LYS A 197 5.81 -21.68 12.11
CA LYS A 197 4.82 -20.97 12.95
C LYS A 197 4.28 -21.74 14.16
N HIS A 198 5.19 -22.27 14.98
CA HIS A 198 4.83 -23.17 16.06
C HIS A 198 4.02 -22.39 17.10
N HIS A 199 2.80 -22.85 17.35
CA HIS A 199 1.86 -22.23 18.30
C HIS A 199 2.53 -21.92 19.66
N SER A 200 3.41 -22.78 20.14
CA SER A 200 4.16 -22.59 21.39
C SER A 200 5.11 -21.38 21.39
N TYR A 201 5.71 -21.02 20.25
CA TYR A 201 6.55 -19.83 20.11
C TYR A 201 5.71 -18.56 20.02
N LEU A 202 4.56 -18.61 19.34
CA LEU A 202 3.61 -17.49 19.31
C LEU A 202 3.01 -17.22 20.71
N VAL A 203 2.73 -18.27 21.48
CA VAL A 203 2.34 -18.14 22.89
C VAL A 203 3.44 -17.43 23.69
N ALA A 204 4.69 -17.89 23.57
CA ALA A 204 5.80 -17.27 24.29
C ALA A 204 6.04 -15.80 23.88
N LEU A 205 5.97 -15.48 22.59
CA LEU A 205 6.11 -14.11 22.06
C LEU A 205 5.01 -13.18 22.59
N PHE A 206 3.76 -13.62 22.58
CA PHE A 206 2.65 -12.84 23.11
C PHE A 206 2.82 -12.52 24.60
N PHE A 207 3.14 -13.55 25.40
CA PHE A 207 3.30 -13.37 26.84
C PHE A 207 4.59 -12.62 27.22
N SER A 208 5.67 -12.73 26.45
CA SER A 208 6.87 -11.93 26.68
C SER A 208 6.60 -10.44 26.45
N LEU A 209 5.96 -10.07 25.33
CA LEU A 209 5.59 -8.68 25.03
C LEU A 209 4.60 -8.12 26.06
N LYS A 210 3.63 -8.95 26.51
CA LYS A 210 2.72 -8.58 27.58
C LYS A 210 3.45 -8.34 28.91
N SER A 211 4.42 -9.19 29.26
CA SER A 211 5.22 -9.04 30.48
C SER A 211 6.13 -7.82 30.47
N LEU A 212 6.56 -7.41 29.27
CA LEU A 212 7.35 -6.20 29.04
C LEU A 212 6.50 -4.92 28.92
N HIS A 213 5.18 -5.02 29.12
CA HIS A 213 4.22 -3.92 28.93
C HIS A 213 4.27 -3.30 27.53
N LYS A 214 4.66 -4.08 26.51
CA LYS A 214 4.71 -3.65 25.10
C LYS A 214 3.47 -4.01 24.29
N LEU A 215 2.53 -4.74 24.91
CA LEU A 215 1.30 -5.16 24.28
C LEU A 215 0.09 -4.71 25.12
N HIS A 216 -0.75 -3.83 24.54
CA HIS A 216 -1.97 -3.34 25.19
C HIS A 216 -3.25 -3.96 24.63
N VAL A 217 -3.14 -4.77 23.57
CA VAL A 217 -4.27 -5.45 22.93
C VAL A 217 -4.59 -6.77 23.65
N VAL A 218 -5.87 -7.15 23.64
CA VAL A 218 -6.30 -8.45 24.18
C VAL A 218 -5.86 -9.60 23.26
N GLU A 219 -5.67 -10.78 23.84
CA GLU A 219 -5.18 -11.98 23.13
C GLU A 219 -5.97 -12.29 21.86
N LYS A 220 -7.30 -12.19 21.92
CA LYS A 220 -8.17 -12.48 20.78
C LYS A 220 -7.84 -11.60 19.58
N VAL A 221 -7.71 -10.29 19.79
CA VAL A 221 -7.37 -9.31 18.76
C VAL A 221 -5.99 -9.61 18.20
N PHE A 222 -4.99 -9.81 19.08
CA PHE A 222 -3.65 -10.19 18.66
C PHE A 222 -3.64 -11.45 17.80
N ARG A 223 -4.29 -12.51 18.25
CA ARG A 223 -4.36 -13.79 17.54
C ARG A 223 -5.02 -13.65 16.17
N GLU A 224 -6.12 -12.92 16.08
CA GLU A 224 -6.88 -12.72 14.83
C GLU A 224 -6.06 -11.93 13.82
N GLU A 225 -5.46 -10.81 14.22
CA GLU A 225 -4.64 -10.01 13.30
C GLU A 225 -3.38 -10.74 12.84
N ILE A 226 -2.69 -11.46 13.73
CA ILE A 226 -1.54 -12.29 13.36
C ILE A 226 -1.95 -13.44 12.42
N ALA A 227 -3.08 -14.12 12.69
CA ALA A 227 -3.54 -15.21 11.84
C ALA A 227 -3.92 -14.71 10.44
N ASN A 228 -4.61 -13.57 10.35
CA ASN A 228 -5.01 -12.94 9.11
C ASN A 228 -3.79 -12.46 8.31
N HIS A 229 -2.92 -11.68 8.96
CA HIS A 229 -1.76 -11.06 8.32
C HIS A 229 -0.78 -12.10 7.77
N TYR A 230 -0.47 -13.14 8.56
CA TYR A 230 0.48 -14.18 8.16
C TYR A 230 -0.20 -15.41 7.52
N LYS A 231 -1.49 -15.36 7.18
CA LYS A 231 -2.24 -16.46 6.55
C LYS A 231 -2.12 -17.80 7.30
N ILE A 232 -2.22 -17.77 8.63
CA ILE A 232 -2.10 -18.96 9.49
C ILE A 232 -3.46 -19.65 9.56
N ARG A 233 -3.61 -20.80 8.88
CA ARG A 233 -4.91 -21.48 8.71
C ARG A 233 -5.59 -21.92 10.02
N LYS A 234 -4.84 -22.24 11.07
CA LYS A 234 -5.37 -22.71 12.36
C LYS A 234 -4.49 -22.24 13.52
N LEU A 235 -4.70 -20.99 13.96
CA LEU A 235 -4.08 -20.49 15.19
C LEU A 235 -5.03 -20.65 16.38
N GLY A 236 -4.70 -21.59 17.26
CA GLY A 236 -5.43 -21.80 18.52
C GLY A 236 -5.26 -20.65 19.51
N VAL A 237 -6.09 -20.63 20.55
CA VAL A 237 -6.03 -19.64 21.65
C VAL A 237 -4.63 -19.63 22.26
N LEU A 238 -4.01 -18.46 22.34
CA LEU A 238 -2.68 -18.29 22.91
C LEU A 238 -2.79 -18.33 24.45
N LYS A 239 -2.62 -19.53 25.01
CA LYS A 239 -2.70 -19.76 26.45
C LYS A 239 -1.47 -20.49 26.98
N VAL A 240 -1.01 -20.09 28.16
CA VAL A 240 -0.01 -20.84 28.91
C VAL A 240 -0.70 -22.06 29.50
N SER A 241 -0.25 -23.25 29.12
CA SER A 241 -0.81 -24.51 29.65
C SER A 241 -0.16 -24.91 30.98
N ASP A 242 1.14 -24.65 31.11
CA ASP A 242 1.92 -24.86 32.33
C ASP A 242 3.04 -23.81 32.41
N SER A 243 2.98 -22.93 33.41
CA SER A 243 3.95 -21.86 33.62
C SER A 243 5.28 -22.37 34.18
N SER A 244 5.31 -23.59 34.74
CA SER A 244 6.52 -24.24 35.24
C SER A 244 7.27 -25.04 34.16
N ASN A 245 6.68 -25.14 32.96
CA ASN A 245 7.30 -25.83 31.84
C ASN A 245 8.62 -25.16 31.45
N LYS A 246 9.73 -25.87 31.67
CA LYS A 246 11.09 -25.38 31.40
C LYS A 246 11.29 -24.88 29.98
N GLU A 247 10.63 -25.50 29.01
CA GLU A 247 10.76 -25.14 27.60
C GLU A 247 9.94 -23.88 27.26
N TYR A 248 8.79 -23.68 27.91
CA TYR A 248 8.06 -22.42 27.83
C TYR A 248 8.87 -21.26 28.43
N VAL A 249 9.45 -21.46 29.62
CA VAL A 249 10.30 -20.45 30.29
C VAL A 249 11.49 -20.07 29.41
N LYS A 250 12.17 -21.06 28.81
CA LYS A 250 13.27 -20.79 27.86
C LYS A 250 12.83 -19.93 26.67
N ARG A 251 11.68 -20.21 26.06
CA ARG A 251 11.16 -19.41 24.94
C ARG A 251 10.78 -17.99 25.37
N LEU A 252 10.22 -17.84 26.57
CA LEU A 252 9.88 -16.55 27.12
C LEU A 252 11.13 -15.71 27.38
N GLU A 253 12.15 -16.29 28.03
CA GLU A 253 13.45 -15.64 28.22
C GLU A 253 14.14 -15.30 26.90
N TYR A 254 14.04 -16.19 25.90
CA TYR A 254 14.57 -15.95 24.56
C TYR A 254 13.98 -14.67 23.95
N TYR A 255 12.64 -14.54 23.93
CA TYR A 255 12.01 -13.35 23.36
C TYR A 255 12.24 -12.08 24.19
N THR A 256 12.29 -12.19 25.52
CA THR A 256 12.62 -11.06 26.39
C THR A 256 14.04 -10.54 26.09
N LYS A 257 15.05 -11.42 26.08
CA LYS A 257 16.44 -11.03 25.74
C LYS A 257 16.56 -10.52 24.31
N LYS A 258 15.85 -11.15 23.37
CA LYS A 258 15.86 -10.72 21.97
C LYS A 258 15.27 -9.31 21.81
N TRP A 259 14.20 -8.99 22.54
CA TRP A 259 13.63 -7.64 22.59
C TRP A 259 14.61 -6.61 23.17
N GLU A 260 15.32 -6.95 24.24
CA GLU A 260 16.33 -6.07 24.85
C GLU A 260 17.49 -5.76 23.90
N VAL A 261 17.87 -6.71 23.04
CA VAL A 261 18.89 -6.49 22.01
C VAL A 261 18.31 -5.65 20.88
N PHE A 262 17.13 -6.01 20.38
CA PHE A 262 16.45 -5.33 19.28
C PHE A 262 16.19 -3.84 19.57
N SER A 263 15.73 -3.53 20.78
CA SER A 263 15.42 -2.17 21.21
C SER A 263 16.66 -1.29 21.46
N LYS A 264 17.85 -1.90 21.59
CA LYS A 264 19.13 -1.17 21.68
C LYS A 264 19.75 -0.89 20.31
N SER A 265 19.48 -1.74 19.30
CA SER A 265 20.05 -1.61 17.96
C SER A 265 19.40 -0.52 17.09
N GLU A 266 18.18 -0.07 17.41
CA GLU A 266 17.52 1.05 16.72
C GLU A 266 17.69 2.41 17.45
N GLY A 267 18.61 2.49 18.44
CA GLY A 267 19.01 3.75 19.06
C GLY A 267 20.07 4.51 18.25
N VAL A 268 19.63 5.20 17.19
CA VAL A 268 20.33 6.34 16.57
C VAL A 268 19.35 7.50 16.48
#